data_AF-A0A940AMF4-F1
#
_entry.id   AF-A0A940AMF4-F1
#
_cell.length_a   1.000
_cell.length_b   1.000
_cell.length_c   1.000
_cell.angle_alpha   90.00
_cell.angle_beta   90.00
_cell.angle_gamma   90.00
#
_symmetry.space_group_name_H-M   'P 1'
#
loop_
_entity.id
_entity.type
_entity.pdbx_description
1 polymer ?
#
loop_
_entity_poly.entity_id
_entity_poly.type
_entity_poly.pdbx_seq_one_letter_code
_entity_poly.pdbx_strand_id
1 'polypeptide(L)'
;MLRKYVWIIILILFPLFLTGCFNEKSSPFYDSQWVMQNLDDNADLYYHHLILEPAHKATLRVSYADSTNIIVWTGTYKINSRKITFDFTECVRYENGQVVGKYTSGQFIKYYTGEFYYSAAPLADDQGKERWHLQLIRPNNYFYGDGSDIFGNQFEDFIKVEKGEL
;
A
#
# COMPACT_ATOMS: atom_id res chain seq x y z
N MET A 1 11.62 -8.58 52.05
CA MET A 1 10.65 -9.27 51.17
C MET A 1 10.63 -8.77 49.72
N LEU A 2 11.14 -7.57 49.40
CA LEU A 2 11.06 -6.98 48.05
C LEU A 2 11.92 -7.68 46.97
N ARG A 3 13.06 -8.28 47.32
CA ARG A 3 14.01 -8.90 46.36
C ARG A 3 13.48 -10.13 45.62
N LYS A 4 12.49 -10.86 46.16
CA LYS A 4 11.97 -12.10 45.54
C LYS A 4 11.01 -11.84 44.37
N TYR A 5 10.37 -10.67 44.33
CA TYR A 5 9.41 -10.32 43.28
C TYR A 5 10.06 -9.63 42.07
N VAL A 6 11.28 -9.11 42.21
CA VAL A 6 12.04 -8.47 41.12
C VAL A 6 12.28 -9.46 39.97
N TRP A 7 12.62 -10.70 40.29
CA TRP A 7 12.85 -11.74 39.29
C TRP A 7 11.58 -12.12 38.52
N ILE A 8 10.42 -12.12 39.19
CA ILE A 8 9.12 -12.40 38.57
C ILE A 8 8.74 -11.25 37.61
N ILE A 9 8.98 -10.00 38.01
CA ILE A 9 8.72 -8.83 37.17
C ILE A 9 9.63 -8.83 35.93
N ILE A 10 10.92 -9.17 36.08
CA ILE A 10 11.85 -9.31 34.94
C ILE A 10 11.42 -10.45 34.00
N LEU A 11 10.96 -11.58 34.55
CA LEU A 11 10.48 -12.73 33.76
C LEU A 11 9.21 -12.43 32.95
N ILE A 12 8.39 -11.48 33.40
CA ILE A 12 7.19 -11.02 32.68
C ILE A 12 7.54 -9.91 31.67
N LEU A 13 8.45 -8.99 32.02
CA LEU A 13 8.85 -7.89 31.15
C LEU A 13 9.75 -8.34 29.99
N PHE A 14 10.59 -9.36 30.18
CA PHE A 14 11.49 -9.88 29.14
C PHE A 14 10.75 -10.42 27.90
N PRO A 15 9.69 -11.25 28.00
CA PRO A 15 8.91 -11.66 26.85
C PRO A 15 8.08 -10.51 26.25
N LEU A 16 7.67 -9.50 27.04
CA LEU A 16 7.02 -8.29 26.51
C LEU A 16 7.99 -7.42 25.69
N PHE A 17 9.27 -7.39 26.05
CA PHE A 17 10.34 -6.74 25.28
C PHE A 17 10.69 -7.50 23.99
N LEU A 18 10.58 -8.84 23.99
CA LEU A 18 10.90 -9.67 22.83
C LEU A 18 9.75 -9.83 21.84
N THR A 19 8.49 -9.63 22.27
CA THR A 19 7.30 -9.80 21.41
C THR A 19 6.75 -8.50 20.82
N GLY A 20 7.29 -7.33 21.22
CA GLY A 20 6.67 -6.03 20.96
C GLY A 20 7.25 -5.17 19.83
N CYS A 21 8.32 -5.58 19.16
CA CYS A 21 8.91 -4.77 18.09
C CYS A 21 8.46 -5.28 16.73
N PHE A 22 7.55 -4.56 16.09
CA PHE A 22 7.22 -4.74 14.68
C PHE A 22 8.52 -4.81 13.86
N ASN A 23 8.76 -5.96 13.22
CA ASN A 23 9.87 -6.12 12.30
C ASN A 23 9.37 -5.79 10.89
N GLU A 24 9.76 -4.62 10.42
CA GLU A 24 9.38 -4.15 9.09
C GLU A 24 9.79 -5.12 7.99
N LYS A 25 10.98 -5.73 8.09
CA LYS A 25 11.50 -6.64 7.06
C LYS A 25 10.70 -7.94 6.91
N SER A 26 9.94 -8.32 7.93
CA SER A 26 9.03 -9.47 7.87
C SER A 26 7.60 -9.09 7.47
N SER A 27 7.32 -7.79 7.29
CA SER A 27 6.04 -7.32 6.81
C SER A 27 5.83 -7.71 5.35
N PRO A 28 4.62 -8.15 4.93
CA PRO A 28 4.36 -8.48 3.52
C PRO A 28 4.54 -7.27 2.58
N PHE A 29 4.58 -6.05 3.14
CA PHE A 29 4.75 -4.78 2.43
C PHE A 29 6.21 -4.38 2.20
N TYR A 30 7.15 -4.94 2.95
CA TYR A 30 8.56 -4.60 2.75
C TYR A 30 9.01 -5.16 1.40
N ASP A 31 9.58 -4.28 0.57
CA ASP A 31 10.12 -4.64 -0.74
C ASP A 31 9.12 -5.38 -1.66
N SER A 32 7.95 -4.79 -1.87
CA SER A 32 6.80 -5.47 -2.45
C SER A 32 6.13 -4.67 -3.57
N GLN A 33 5.41 -5.39 -4.44
CA GLN A 33 4.60 -4.85 -5.53
C GLN A 33 3.18 -5.39 -5.42
N TRP A 34 2.20 -4.51 -5.64
CA TRP A 34 0.79 -4.79 -5.46
C TRP A 34 -0.02 -4.20 -6.61
N VAL A 35 -0.96 -4.97 -7.15
CA VAL A 35 -1.76 -4.59 -8.31
C VAL A 35 -3.23 -4.71 -8.00
N MET A 36 -3.99 -3.67 -8.31
CA MET A 36 -5.44 -3.70 -8.38
C MET A 36 -5.84 -3.52 -9.84
N GLN A 37 -6.71 -4.38 -10.33
CA GLN A 37 -7.20 -4.37 -11.70
C GLN A 37 -8.63 -3.83 -11.72
N ASN A 38 -8.92 -2.87 -12.58
CA ASN A 38 -10.24 -2.24 -12.69
C ASN A 38 -10.63 -2.06 -14.18
N LEU A 39 -11.92 -1.78 -14.41
CA LEU A 39 -12.49 -1.42 -15.71
C LEU A 39 -13.11 -0.03 -15.61
N ASP A 40 -12.90 0.82 -16.61
CA ASP A 40 -13.54 2.15 -16.63
C ASP A 40 -14.97 2.08 -17.20
N ASP A 41 -15.65 3.23 -17.32
CA ASP A 41 -17.01 3.31 -17.86
C ASP A 41 -17.14 2.80 -19.31
N ASN A 42 -16.02 2.73 -20.06
CA ASN A 42 -15.97 2.19 -21.42
C ASN A 42 -15.58 0.71 -21.47
N ALA A 43 -15.43 0.06 -20.29
CA ALA A 43 -14.88 -1.27 -20.12
C ALA A 43 -13.41 -1.40 -20.56
N ASP A 44 -12.66 -0.30 -20.55
CA ASP A 44 -11.22 -0.33 -20.79
C ASP A 44 -10.46 -0.73 -19.52
N LEU A 45 -9.52 -1.64 -19.69
CA LEU A 45 -8.74 -2.22 -18.60
C LEU A 45 -7.64 -1.28 -18.12
N TYR A 46 -7.59 -1.03 -16.82
CA TYR A 46 -6.51 -0.28 -16.19
C TYR A 46 -6.11 -0.88 -14.84
N TYR A 47 -4.95 -0.45 -14.37
CA TYR A 47 -4.30 -1.00 -13.19
C TYR A 47 -3.85 0.10 -12.25
N HIS A 48 -4.02 -0.13 -10.94
CA HIS A 48 -3.27 0.57 -9.90
C HIS A 48 -2.12 -0.32 -9.44
N HIS A 49 -0.90 0.13 -9.65
CA HIS A 49 0.32 -0.57 -9.27
C HIS A 49 1.04 0.19 -8.15
N LEU A 50 0.99 -0.35 -6.94
CA LEU A 50 1.69 0.16 -5.77
C LEU A 50 3.03 -0.59 -5.58
N ILE A 51 4.13 0.16 -5.57
CA ILE A 51 5.50 -0.34 -5.42
C ILE A 51 6.09 0.25 -4.15
N LEU A 52 6.54 -0.61 -3.24
CA LEU A 52 7.14 -0.24 -1.96
C LEU A 52 8.59 -0.72 -1.92
N GLU A 53 9.53 0.21 -1.81
CA GLU A 53 10.96 -0.09 -1.83
C GLU A 53 11.58 -0.07 -0.42
N PRO A 54 12.67 -0.83 -0.18
CA PRO A 54 13.35 -0.90 1.13
C PRO A 54 13.80 0.43 1.72
N ALA A 55 13.98 1.45 0.88
CA ALA A 55 14.41 2.79 1.26
C ALA A 55 13.22 3.70 1.65
N HIS A 56 12.09 3.11 2.05
CA HIS A 56 10.85 3.83 2.40
C HIS A 56 10.30 4.68 1.26
N LYS A 57 10.61 4.32 0.02
CA LYS A 57 10.06 4.98 -1.17
C LYS A 57 8.79 4.25 -1.61
N ALA A 58 7.79 5.04 -1.96
CA ALA A 58 6.54 4.54 -2.51
C ALA A 58 6.33 5.12 -3.90
N THR A 59 5.98 4.27 -4.84
CA THR A 59 5.49 4.65 -6.16
C THR A 59 4.11 4.06 -6.35
N LEU A 60 3.15 4.89 -6.73
CA LEU A 60 1.85 4.44 -7.18
C LEU A 60 1.72 4.83 -8.65
N ARG A 61 1.48 3.85 -9.50
CA ARG A 61 1.25 4.03 -10.94
C ARG A 61 -0.18 3.65 -11.24
N VAL A 62 -0.91 4.50 -11.94
CA VAL A 62 -2.18 4.16 -12.56
C VAL A 62 -1.99 4.18 -14.07
N SER A 63 -2.31 3.08 -14.75
CA SER A 63 -2.16 3.01 -16.20
C SER A 63 -3.18 2.09 -16.84
N TYR A 64 -3.66 2.50 -18.01
CA TYR A 64 -4.37 1.61 -18.93
C TYR A 64 -3.45 0.50 -19.42
N ALA A 65 -4.03 -0.65 -19.78
CA ALA A 65 -3.32 -1.84 -20.23
C ALA A 65 -2.46 -1.58 -21.49
N ASP A 66 -2.91 -0.67 -22.34
CA ASP A 66 -2.20 -0.25 -23.55
C ASP A 66 -1.08 0.79 -23.29
N SER A 67 -0.91 1.23 -22.05
CA SER A 67 0.05 2.26 -21.62
C SER A 67 -0.10 3.61 -22.32
N THR A 68 -1.25 3.89 -22.94
CA THR A 68 -1.51 5.19 -23.60
C THR A 68 -1.55 6.33 -22.61
N ASN A 69 -2.10 6.10 -21.42
CA ASN A 69 -2.17 7.04 -20.32
C ASN A 69 -1.59 6.41 -19.05
N ILE A 70 -0.63 7.10 -18.45
CA ILE A 70 0.01 6.68 -17.20
C ILE A 70 0.06 7.89 -16.26
N ILE A 71 -0.35 7.70 -15.02
CA ILE A 71 -0.15 8.69 -13.96
C ILE A 71 0.70 8.03 -12.88
N VAL A 72 1.79 8.69 -12.50
CA VAL A 72 2.76 8.18 -11.52
C VAL A 72 2.87 9.16 -10.37
N TRP A 73 2.62 8.67 -9.16
CA TRP A 73 2.87 9.36 -7.91
C TRP A 73 4.08 8.77 -7.22
N THR A 74 5.00 9.61 -6.78
CA THR A 74 6.20 9.21 -6.05
C THR A 74 6.29 9.94 -4.72
N GLY A 75 6.82 9.25 -3.72
CA GLY A 75 7.04 9.82 -2.40
C GLY A 75 7.57 8.78 -1.43
N THR A 76 7.12 8.85 -0.19
CA THR A 76 7.59 7.98 0.89
C THR A 76 6.45 7.22 1.57
N TYR A 77 6.79 6.13 2.23
CA TYR A 77 5.88 5.43 3.13
C TYR A 77 6.49 5.18 4.50
N LYS A 78 5.64 5.03 5.50
CA LYS A 78 5.99 4.52 6.83
C LYS A 78 5.03 3.40 7.18
N ILE A 79 5.53 2.34 7.81
CA ILE A 79 4.70 1.21 8.21
C ILE A 79 4.98 0.83 9.66
N ASN A 80 3.93 0.42 10.35
CA ASN A 80 4.00 -0.22 11.65
C ASN A 80 3.02 -1.42 11.68
N SER A 81 2.87 -2.07 12.83
CA SER A 81 2.04 -3.27 12.99
C SER A 81 0.54 -3.09 12.71
N ARG A 82 0.05 -1.85 12.53
CA ARG A 82 -1.37 -1.56 12.34
C ARG A 82 -1.66 -0.70 11.12
N LYS A 83 -0.71 0.14 10.72
CA LYS A 83 -0.93 1.19 9.74
C LYS A 83 0.21 1.28 8.74
N ILE A 84 -0.15 1.71 7.55
CA ILE A 84 0.76 2.26 6.55
C ILE A 84 0.36 3.71 6.29
N THR A 85 1.35 4.59 6.20
CA THR A 85 1.17 6.00 5.93
C THR A 85 1.93 6.34 4.66
N PHE A 86 1.26 6.94 3.69
CA PHE A 86 1.86 7.40 2.45
C PHE A 86 1.97 8.92 2.43
N ASP A 87 3.10 9.42 1.96
CA ASP A 87 3.36 10.83 1.70
C ASP A 87 3.91 10.98 0.28
N PHE A 88 2.99 11.05 -0.69
CA PHE A 88 3.31 11.31 -2.07
C PHE A 88 3.58 12.81 -2.26
N THR A 89 4.70 13.16 -2.89
CA THR A 89 5.14 14.55 -3.08
C THR A 89 5.15 14.99 -4.54
N GLU A 90 5.29 14.05 -5.47
CA GLU A 90 5.29 14.33 -6.90
C GLU A 90 4.19 13.54 -7.61
N CYS A 91 3.64 14.12 -8.69
CA CYS A 91 2.70 13.49 -9.60
C CYS A 91 3.10 13.85 -11.04
N VAL A 92 3.27 12.84 -11.89
CA VAL A 92 3.62 13.02 -13.31
C VAL A 92 2.64 12.24 -14.16
N ARG A 93 2.09 12.91 -15.18
CA ARG A 93 1.25 12.27 -16.20
C ARG A 93 2.06 12.08 -17.47
N TYR A 94 1.93 10.89 -18.05
CA TYR A 94 2.48 10.50 -19.32
C TYR A 94 1.36 10.16 -20.30
N GLU A 95 1.54 10.57 -21.55
CA GLU A 95 0.74 10.12 -22.68
C GLU A 95 1.69 9.56 -23.74
N ASN A 96 1.47 8.33 -24.18
CA ASN A 96 2.30 7.65 -25.19
C ASN A 96 3.81 7.73 -24.87
N GLY A 97 4.16 7.53 -23.59
CA GLY A 97 5.54 7.57 -23.10
C GLY A 97 6.15 8.97 -22.91
N GLN A 98 5.42 10.05 -23.22
CA GLN A 98 5.90 11.42 -23.04
C GLN A 98 5.28 12.08 -21.82
N VAL A 99 6.08 12.87 -21.09
CA VAL A 99 5.56 13.67 -19.97
C VAL A 99 4.69 14.79 -20.51
N VAL A 100 3.41 14.77 -20.15
CA VAL A 100 2.44 15.81 -20.54
C VAL A 100 2.02 16.70 -19.38
N GLY A 101 2.36 16.36 -18.14
CA GLY A 101 2.08 17.20 -16.99
C GLY A 101 2.81 16.79 -15.73
N LYS A 102 3.08 17.77 -14.86
CA LYS A 102 3.62 17.59 -13.51
C LYS A 102 2.78 18.39 -12.53
N TYR A 103 2.37 17.76 -11.43
CA TYR A 103 1.41 18.31 -10.49
C TYR A 103 1.89 18.14 -9.05
N THR A 104 1.41 19.01 -8.16
CA THR A 104 1.52 18.75 -6.72
C THR A 104 0.56 17.61 -6.34
N SER A 105 1.12 16.52 -5.82
CA SER A 105 0.43 15.26 -5.49
C SER A 105 -0.89 15.44 -4.72
N GLY A 106 -0.90 16.28 -3.69
CA GLY A 106 -2.07 16.49 -2.81
C GLY A 106 -3.32 17.05 -3.51
N GLN A 107 -3.19 17.62 -4.72
CA GLN A 107 -4.33 18.11 -5.49
C GLN A 107 -5.10 17.01 -6.23
N PHE A 108 -4.44 15.89 -6.56
CA PHE A 108 -5.01 14.86 -7.44
C PHE A 108 -5.21 13.50 -6.76
N ILE A 109 -4.58 13.25 -5.61
CA ILE A 109 -4.60 11.91 -4.99
C ILE A 109 -4.91 11.88 -3.50
N LYS A 110 -6.03 12.51 -3.11
CA LYS A 110 -6.50 12.42 -1.71
C LYS A 110 -6.66 10.97 -1.25
N TYR A 111 -7.04 10.07 -2.15
CA TYR A 111 -7.26 8.66 -1.82
C TYR A 111 -6.04 7.83 -1.53
N TYR A 112 -4.83 8.19 -1.97
CA TYR A 112 -3.62 7.41 -1.67
C TYR A 112 -2.65 8.09 -0.71
N THR A 113 -2.90 9.35 -0.31
CA THR A 113 -2.07 10.06 0.68
C THR A 113 -2.64 9.95 2.09
N GLY A 114 -1.80 9.80 3.11
CA GLY A 114 -2.20 9.78 4.51
C GLY A 114 -2.22 8.37 5.12
N GLU A 115 -2.92 8.23 6.23
CA GLU A 115 -2.92 6.98 7.00
C GLU A 115 -3.95 5.98 6.49
N PHE A 116 -3.57 4.70 6.52
CA PHE A 116 -4.41 3.54 6.27
C PHE A 116 -4.18 2.51 7.36
N TYR A 117 -5.27 1.91 7.86
CA TYR A 117 -5.21 0.56 8.39
C TYR A 117 -5.07 -0.42 7.22
N TYR A 118 -4.54 -1.59 7.47
CA TYR A 118 -4.41 -2.59 6.43
C TYR A 118 -4.77 -3.99 6.93
N SER A 119 -5.27 -4.80 6.02
CA SER A 119 -5.39 -6.25 6.18
C SER A 119 -4.65 -6.91 5.03
N ALA A 120 -3.71 -7.81 5.36
CA ALA A 120 -2.99 -8.59 4.37
C ALA A 120 -3.16 -10.07 4.70
N ALA A 121 -3.70 -10.85 3.77
CA ALA A 121 -3.98 -12.26 3.97
C ALA A 121 -3.48 -13.09 2.77
N PRO A 122 -2.91 -14.28 3.02
CA PRO A 122 -2.64 -15.22 1.94
C PRO A 122 -3.96 -15.77 1.38
N LEU A 123 -4.05 -15.84 0.06
CA LEU A 123 -5.02 -16.66 -0.65
C LEU A 123 -4.33 -17.93 -1.14
N ALA A 124 -4.98 -19.06 -0.89
CA ALA A 124 -4.65 -20.29 -1.60
C ALA A 124 -5.14 -20.12 -3.05
N ASP A 125 -4.22 -20.14 -4.01
CA ASP A 125 -4.61 -20.34 -5.39
C ASP A 125 -4.73 -21.84 -5.71
N ASP A 126 -5.53 -22.17 -6.73
CA ASP A 126 -5.78 -23.55 -7.15
C ASP A 126 -4.51 -24.26 -7.69
N GLN A 127 -3.38 -23.56 -7.75
CA GLN A 127 -2.08 -24.01 -8.25
C GLN A 127 -1.05 -24.15 -7.12
N GLY A 128 -1.44 -23.90 -5.86
CA GLY A 128 -0.57 -23.99 -4.69
C GLY A 128 0.48 -22.87 -4.59
N LYS A 129 0.36 -21.79 -5.38
CA LYS A 129 1.16 -20.58 -5.17
C LYS A 129 0.48 -19.70 -4.11
N GLU A 130 1.27 -19.23 -3.15
CA GLU A 130 0.80 -18.23 -2.20
C GLU A 130 0.56 -16.90 -2.93
N ARG A 131 -0.71 -16.55 -3.12
CA ARG A 131 -1.10 -15.18 -3.49
C ARG A 131 -1.36 -14.40 -2.22
N TRP A 132 -1.07 -13.11 -2.21
CA TRP A 132 -1.39 -12.25 -1.07
C TRP A 132 -2.38 -11.19 -1.51
N HIS A 133 -3.45 -11.02 -0.73
CA HIS A 133 -4.42 -9.95 -0.90
C HIS A 133 -4.16 -8.87 0.14
N LEU A 134 -4.28 -7.63 -0.29
CA LEU A 134 -4.12 -6.44 0.53
C LEU A 134 -5.36 -5.57 0.39
N GLN A 135 -6.00 -5.32 1.52
CA GLN A 135 -7.01 -4.28 1.64
C GLN A 135 -6.44 -3.09 2.42
N LEU A 136 -6.49 -1.90 1.81
CA LEU A 136 -6.15 -0.63 2.46
C LEU A 136 -7.43 0.04 2.96
N ILE A 137 -7.53 0.22 4.28
CA ILE A 137 -8.74 0.69 4.97
C ILE A 137 -8.49 2.09 5.55
N ARG A 138 -9.30 3.07 5.15
CA ARG A 138 -9.22 4.43 5.69
C ARG A 138 -9.88 4.53 7.07
N PRO A 139 -9.36 5.36 7.98
CA PRO A 139 -10.07 5.74 9.20
C PRO A 139 -11.39 6.47 8.87
N ASN A 140 -12.49 6.13 9.57
CA ASN A 140 -13.85 6.66 9.35
C ASN A 140 -14.01 8.20 9.38
N ASN A 141 -13.00 8.92 9.85
CA ASN A 141 -12.97 10.39 9.96
C ASN A 141 -12.24 11.09 8.80
N TYR A 142 -11.73 10.35 7.80
CA TYR A 142 -11.30 10.95 6.54
C TYR A 142 -12.53 11.35 5.71
N PHE A 143 -12.77 12.65 5.62
CA PHE A 143 -13.89 13.26 4.88
C PHE A 143 -13.75 13.12 3.35
N TYR A 144 -13.89 11.90 2.79
CA TYR A 144 -14.27 11.61 1.39
C TYR A 144 -14.76 10.15 1.42
N GLY A 145 -16.06 9.84 1.50
CA GLY A 145 -16.99 10.03 0.40
C GLY A 145 -16.68 8.96 -0.66
N ASP A 146 -17.11 7.73 -0.43
CA ASP A 146 -16.94 6.52 -1.24
C ASP A 146 -15.50 6.04 -1.44
N GLY A 147 -15.26 4.74 -1.15
CA GLY A 147 -14.01 4.05 -1.43
C GLY A 147 -13.87 3.83 -2.92
N SER A 148 -13.83 4.89 -3.70
CA SER A 148 -13.73 4.90 -5.14
C SER A 148 -12.50 5.63 -5.64
N ASP A 149 -12.03 5.22 -6.82
CA ASP A 149 -10.83 5.74 -7.45
C ASP A 149 -11.06 7.05 -8.21
N ILE A 150 -10.03 7.51 -8.92
CA ILE A 150 -10.07 8.76 -9.69
C ILE A 150 -11.10 8.73 -10.84
N PHE A 151 -11.58 7.55 -11.21
CA PHE A 151 -12.60 7.31 -12.23
C PHE A 151 -13.98 7.03 -11.63
N GLY A 152 -14.11 7.00 -10.30
CA GLY A 152 -15.38 6.75 -9.61
C GLY A 152 -15.68 5.27 -9.35
N ASN A 153 -14.76 4.36 -9.72
CA ASN A 153 -14.91 2.92 -9.50
C ASN A 153 -14.56 2.54 -8.07
N GLN A 154 -15.31 1.62 -7.45
CA GLN A 154 -14.96 1.17 -6.09
C GLN A 154 -13.58 0.50 -6.10
N PHE A 155 -12.76 0.83 -5.10
CA PHE A 155 -11.47 0.19 -4.90
C PHE A 155 -11.67 -1.29 -4.56
N GLU A 156 -11.10 -2.15 -5.40
CA GLU A 156 -10.99 -3.57 -5.14
C GLU A 156 -9.76 -3.88 -4.25
N ASP A 157 -9.53 -5.16 -3.96
CA ASP A 157 -8.36 -5.60 -3.22
C ASP A 157 -7.11 -5.59 -4.11
N PHE A 158 -5.98 -5.19 -3.52
CA PHE A 158 -4.68 -5.33 -4.17
C PHE A 158 -4.20 -6.79 -4.10
N ILE A 159 -3.60 -7.28 -5.18
CA ILE A 159 -2.95 -8.59 -5.25
C ILE A 159 -1.44 -8.38 -5.32
N LYS A 160 -0.69 -9.11 -4.51
CA LYS A 160 0.78 -9.09 -4.56
C LYS A 160 1.27 -9.75 -5.85
N VAL A 161 2.22 -9.09 -6.51
CA VAL A 161 2.88 -9.59 -7.73
C VAL A 161 4.39 -9.70 -7.54
N GLU A 162 5.05 -10.51 -8.36
CA GLU A 162 6.51 -10.56 -8.37
C GLU A 162 7.09 -9.25 -8.93
N LYS A 163 8.31 -8.91 -8.52
CA LYS A 163 8.93 -7.68 -8.99
C LYS A 163 9.14 -7.72 -10.50
N GLY A 164 8.58 -6.73 -11.20
CA GLY A 164 8.70 -6.62 -12.65
C GLY A 164 7.62 -7.39 -13.41
N GLU A 165 6.65 -8.00 -12.71
CA GLU A 165 5.39 -8.37 -13.32
C GLU A 165 4.53 -7.10 -13.46
N LEU A 166 4.63 -6.44 -14.63
CA LEU A 166 3.67 -5.52 -15.28
C LEU A 166 4.33 -4.68 -16.38
#